data_AF-A0A7C4DK97-F1
#
_entry.id   AF-A0A7C4DK97-F1
#
_cell.length_a   1.000
_cell.length_b   1.000
_cell.length_c   1.000
_cell.angle_alpha   90.00
_cell.angle_beta   90.00
_cell.angle_gamma   90.00
#
_symmetry.space_group_name_H-M   'P 1'
#
loop_
_entity.id
_entity.type
_entity.pdbx_description
1 polymer ?
#
loop_
_entity_poly.entity_id
_entity_poly.type
_entity_poly.pdbx_seq_one_letter_code
_entity_poly.pdbx_strand_id
1 'polypeptide(L)'
;RLMSLDQLRSTAAQLSTQEKTTMSCFLGADGHEEVKKGLDPEKQKFLDQEFALRTEAKPGDMPALYPHILAVSENNLTLEQLRQSLALLTPEEMGSQSFYMGEAGRRSFFGLLSQDRIEAALDYAPDWVLLETGRRKLDSMKSYSCVAYKQEMIGGKMQGVEKILFKTRDKPWALYMKWLDGPFKGRELVYNEKILGVGLVRVRESGVLGVIPVTLPVDSDIARRGTNHYITDLGLKFLFRTIEADYRKAAPQNHQRRINHGIVMLDGVRVYKMESVLPRDKSLGYYCYRVIHYIDFMDSLEVKAEMYDWDNVMWESYHYTQIRPNPGFTERDFDPDNPEYDL
;
A
#
# COMPACT_ATOMS: atom_id res chain seq x y z
N ARG A 1 27.61 7.51 9.14
CA ARG A 1 28.15 6.13 9.06
C ARG A 1 29.65 6.16 9.32
N LEU A 2 30.15 5.54 10.38
CA LEU A 2 31.58 5.22 10.46
C LEU A 2 31.70 3.77 10.92
N MET A 3 31.50 2.84 9.97
CA MET A 3 31.87 1.45 10.17
C MET A 3 33.37 1.36 10.47
N SER A 4 33.75 0.44 11.36
CA SER A 4 35.13 0.00 11.48
C SER A 4 35.58 -0.70 10.19
N LEU A 5 36.89 -0.86 10.01
CA LEU A 5 37.40 -1.57 8.83
C LEU A 5 36.95 -3.03 8.81
N ASP A 6 36.83 -3.68 9.96
CA ASP A 6 36.32 -5.05 10.05
C ASP A 6 34.82 -5.14 9.72
N GLN A 7 34.02 -4.13 10.12
CA GLN A 7 32.62 -4.03 9.72
C GLN A 7 32.48 -3.83 8.19
N LEU A 8 33.37 -3.03 7.57
CA LEU A 8 33.42 -2.87 6.12
C LEU A 8 33.81 -4.18 5.41
N ARG A 9 34.81 -4.90 5.92
CA ARG A 9 35.22 -6.22 5.40
C ARG A 9 34.09 -7.25 5.49
N SER A 10 33.43 -7.32 6.64
CA SER A 10 32.28 -8.21 6.87
C SER A 10 31.12 -7.88 5.93
N THR A 11 30.80 -6.60 5.77
CA THR A 11 29.77 -6.13 4.84
C THR A 11 30.11 -6.53 3.41
N ALA A 12 31.33 -6.22 2.95
CA ALA A 12 31.74 -6.53 1.58
C ALA A 12 31.77 -8.04 1.30
N ALA A 13 32.15 -8.89 2.26
CA ALA A 13 32.15 -10.34 2.08
C ALA A 13 30.75 -10.94 1.89
N GLN A 14 29.71 -10.26 2.39
CA GLN A 14 28.31 -10.70 2.30
C GLN A 14 27.58 -10.17 1.06
N LEU A 15 28.16 -9.19 0.36
CA LEU A 15 27.60 -8.65 -0.89
C LEU A 15 28.15 -9.40 -2.10
N SER A 16 27.27 -9.70 -3.06
CA SER A 16 27.66 -10.24 -4.35
C SER A 16 28.42 -9.21 -5.19
N THR A 17 29.16 -9.70 -6.20
CA THR A 17 29.84 -8.83 -7.18
C THR A 17 28.86 -7.89 -7.88
N GLN A 18 27.65 -8.35 -8.18
CA GLN A 18 26.62 -7.54 -8.84
C GLN A 18 26.15 -6.40 -7.94
N GLU A 19 25.96 -6.65 -6.65
CA GLU A 19 25.55 -5.63 -5.68
C GLU A 19 26.61 -4.57 -5.47
N LYS A 20 27.88 -4.97 -5.27
CA LYS A 20 29.01 -4.03 -5.16
C LYS A 20 29.13 -3.16 -6.41
N THR A 21 29.03 -3.76 -7.59
CA THR A 21 29.09 -3.06 -8.89
C THR A 21 27.92 -2.09 -9.04
N THR A 22 26.71 -2.50 -8.65
CA THR A 22 25.50 -1.67 -8.74
C THR A 22 25.57 -0.49 -7.78
N MET A 23 26.08 -0.68 -6.55
CA MET A 23 26.36 0.41 -5.61
C MET A 23 27.33 1.42 -6.20
N SER A 24 28.42 0.94 -6.79
CA SER A 24 29.44 1.82 -7.37
C SER A 24 28.93 2.60 -8.59
N CYS A 25 28.13 1.96 -9.44
CA CYS A 25 27.48 2.62 -10.57
C CYS A 25 26.47 3.67 -10.10
N PHE A 26 25.69 3.36 -9.07
CA PHE A 26 24.71 4.29 -8.49
C PHE A 26 25.36 5.53 -7.86
N LEU A 27 26.48 5.35 -7.14
CA LEU A 27 27.21 6.45 -6.53
C LEU A 27 27.88 7.37 -7.56
N GLY A 28 28.33 6.81 -8.69
CA GLY A 28 29.13 7.55 -9.67
C GLY A 28 30.50 7.98 -9.12
N ALA A 29 31.30 8.66 -9.95
CA ALA A 29 32.65 9.08 -9.57
C ALA A 29 32.63 10.08 -8.38
N ASP A 30 31.73 11.05 -8.42
CA ASP A 30 31.63 12.09 -7.38
C ASP A 30 31.13 11.52 -6.04
N GLY A 31 30.16 10.59 -6.07
CA GLY A 31 29.69 9.93 -4.85
C GLY A 31 30.74 9.01 -4.23
N HIS A 32 31.59 8.38 -5.04
CA HIS A 32 32.75 7.62 -4.57
C HIS A 32 33.74 8.48 -3.80
N GLU A 33 34.08 9.66 -4.34
CA GLU A 33 34.99 10.59 -3.66
C GLU A 33 34.38 11.15 -2.37
N GLU A 34 33.08 11.48 -2.37
CA GLU A 34 32.42 12.02 -1.18
C GLU A 34 32.29 10.96 -0.06
N VAL A 35 32.06 9.68 -0.39
CA VAL A 35 32.02 8.59 0.61
C VAL A 35 33.39 8.36 1.27
N LYS A 36 34.49 8.56 0.53
CA LYS A 36 35.85 8.38 1.04
C LYS A 36 36.33 9.54 1.93
N LYS A 37 35.68 10.70 1.82
CA LYS A 37 36.06 11.92 2.52
C LYS A 37 36.00 11.75 4.04
N GLY A 38 37.10 12.09 4.72
CA GLY A 38 37.21 11.96 6.17
C GLY A 38 37.42 10.52 6.68
N LEU A 39 37.51 9.52 5.80
CA LEU A 39 37.96 8.18 6.18
C LEU A 39 39.49 8.12 6.27
N ASP A 40 40.00 7.22 7.12
CA ASP A 40 41.43 6.93 7.16
C ASP A 40 41.91 6.25 5.85
N PRO A 41 43.22 6.33 5.52
CA PRO A 41 43.75 5.80 4.27
C PRO A 41 43.52 4.31 4.05
N GLU A 42 43.43 3.51 5.11
CA GLU A 42 43.23 2.06 4.99
C GLU A 42 41.82 1.75 4.52
N LYS A 43 40.82 2.46 5.04
CA LYS A 43 39.42 2.36 4.57
C LYS A 43 39.26 2.87 3.15
N GLN A 44 39.89 3.98 2.79
CA GLN A 44 39.83 4.50 1.41
C GLN A 44 40.37 3.45 0.42
N LYS A 45 41.55 2.89 0.70
CA LYS A 45 42.16 1.83 -0.12
C LYS A 45 41.27 0.60 -0.23
N PHE A 46 40.63 0.19 0.87
CA PHE A 46 39.71 -0.95 0.86
C PHE A 46 38.50 -0.69 -0.03
N LEU A 47 37.88 0.50 0.06
CA LEU A 47 36.72 0.87 -0.77
C LEU A 47 37.07 0.92 -2.26
N ASP A 48 38.24 1.47 -2.62
CA ASP A 48 38.70 1.52 -4.01
C ASP A 48 38.90 0.11 -4.61
N GLN A 49 39.30 -0.87 -3.78
CA GLN A 49 39.50 -2.26 -4.21
C GLN A 49 38.18 -3.03 -4.33
N GLU A 50 37.33 -2.97 -3.31
CA GLU A 50 36.11 -3.78 -3.24
C GLU A 50 34.93 -3.19 -4.00
N PHE A 51 34.88 -1.86 -4.12
CA PHE A 51 33.79 -1.11 -4.76
C PHE A 51 34.28 -0.28 -5.94
N ALA A 52 35.28 -0.77 -6.70
CA ALA A 52 35.78 -0.07 -7.89
C ALA A 52 34.64 0.40 -8.82
N LEU A 53 34.75 1.63 -9.35
CA LEU A 53 33.77 2.18 -10.28
C LEU A 53 33.66 1.29 -11.53
N ARG A 54 32.47 0.75 -11.79
CA ARG A 54 32.18 -0.09 -12.95
C ARG A 54 30.96 0.43 -13.67
N THR A 55 31.05 0.57 -14.99
CA THR A 55 30.00 1.17 -15.85
C THR A 55 29.06 0.13 -16.46
N GLU A 56 29.18 -1.14 -16.05
CA GLU A 56 28.46 -2.27 -16.65
C GLU A 56 27.06 -2.52 -16.04
N ALA A 57 26.79 -2.00 -14.84
CA ALA A 57 25.48 -2.09 -14.20
C ALA A 57 24.52 -1.00 -14.72
N LYS A 58 23.22 -1.28 -14.75
CA LYS A 58 22.21 -0.28 -15.12
C LYS A 58 21.67 0.38 -13.85
N PRO A 59 21.48 1.71 -13.82
CA PRO A 59 20.86 2.40 -12.68
C PRO A 59 19.49 1.84 -12.27
N GLY A 60 18.77 1.20 -13.20
CA GLY A 60 17.48 0.53 -12.96
C GLY A 60 17.57 -0.79 -12.19
N ASP A 61 18.76 -1.34 -11.94
CA ASP A 61 18.95 -2.59 -11.18
C ASP A 61 18.97 -2.35 -9.66
N MET A 62 19.28 -1.11 -9.25
CA MET A 62 19.40 -0.72 -7.85
C MET A 62 18.14 -1.07 -7.04
N PRO A 63 16.91 -0.83 -7.55
CA PRO A 63 15.73 -1.06 -6.73
C PRO A 63 15.48 -2.51 -6.30
N ALA A 64 15.99 -3.47 -7.08
CA ALA A 64 15.87 -4.90 -6.76
C ALA A 64 16.95 -5.35 -5.75
N LEU A 65 18.14 -4.73 -5.80
CA LEU A 65 19.31 -5.16 -5.04
C LEU A 65 19.49 -4.39 -3.71
N TYR A 66 19.03 -3.14 -3.66
CA TYR A 66 19.18 -2.27 -2.50
C TYR A 66 18.64 -2.86 -1.18
N PRO A 67 17.52 -3.60 -1.12
CA PRO A 67 17.04 -4.20 0.13
C PRO A 67 18.09 -5.09 0.81
N HIS A 68 18.78 -5.93 0.05
CA HIS A 68 19.80 -6.82 0.60
C HIS A 68 21.07 -6.04 0.96
N ILE A 69 21.48 -5.08 0.11
CA ILE A 69 22.59 -4.17 0.38
C ILE A 69 22.39 -3.42 1.71
N LEU A 70 21.18 -2.87 1.92
CA LEU A 70 20.84 -2.14 3.14
C LEU A 70 20.85 -3.07 4.35
N ALA A 71 20.21 -4.25 4.25
CA ALA A 71 20.16 -5.22 5.34
C ALA A 71 21.55 -5.70 5.77
N VAL A 72 22.43 -6.05 4.83
CA VAL A 72 23.81 -6.44 5.12
C VAL A 72 24.59 -5.28 5.75
N SER A 73 24.41 -4.06 5.25
CA SER A 73 25.08 -2.88 5.79
C SER A 73 24.63 -2.55 7.21
N GLU A 74 23.34 -2.68 7.52
CA GLU A 74 22.75 -2.39 8.83
C GLU A 74 23.06 -3.47 9.87
N ASN A 75 23.04 -4.75 9.48
CA ASN A 75 23.33 -5.88 10.37
C ASN A 75 24.76 -5.87 10.92
N ASN A 76 25.69 -5.18 10.24
CA ASN A 76 27.05 -5.04 10.70
C ASN A 76 27.27 -3.83 11.63
N LEU A 77 26.25 -2.99 11.88
CA LEU A 77 26.33 -1.84 12.79
C LEU A 77 25.95 -2.21 14.23
N THR A 78 26.56 -1.53 15.21
CA THR A 78 26.02 -1.54 16.58
C THR A 78 24.70 -0.76 16.65
N LEU A 79 23.88 -1.01 17.68
CA LEU A 79 22.62 -0.27 17.88
C LEU A 79 22.83 1.25 17.99
N GLU A 80 23.94 1.68 18.60
CA GLU A 80 24.30 3.09 18.69
C GLU A 80 24.70 3.66 17.32
N GLN A 81 25.53 2.95 16.55
CA GLN A 81 25.89 3.34 15.19
C GLN A 81 24.69 3.38 14.25
N LEU A 82 23.73 2.46 14.43
CA LEU A 82 22.47 2.45 13.69
C LEU A 82 21.65 3.69 14.05
N ARG A 83 21.44 3.98 15.35
CA ARG A 83 20.74 5.18 15.81
C ARG A 83 21.38 6.48 15.31
N GLN A 84 22.71 6.58 15.36
CA GLN A 84 23.46 7.73 14.85
C GLN A 84 23.34 7.84 13.33
N SER A 85 23.42 6.72 12.60
CA SER A 85 23.27 6.72 11.15
C SER A 85 21.86 7.17 10.74
N LEU A 86 20.83 6.66 11.43
CA LEU A 86 19.44 7.09 11.25
C LEU A 86 19.22 8.55 11.66
N ALA A 87 20.01 9.09 12.60
CA ALA A 87 19.95 10.50 12.99
C ALA A 87 20.54 11.45 11.94
N LEU A 88 21.43 10.94 11.07
CA LEU A 88 22.09 11.72 10.03
C LEU A 88 21.32 11.76 8.71
N LEU A 89 20.34 10.87 8.52
CA LEU A 89 19.52 10.87 7.32
C LEU A 89 18.60 12.09 7.31
N THR A 90 18.58 12.79 6.19
CA THR A 90 17.55 13.79 5.91
C THR A 90 16.17 13.11 5.80
N PRO A 91 15.07 13.84 6.02
CA PRO A 91 13.73 13.31 5.81
C PRO A 91 13.49 12.69 4.43
N GLU A 92 14.04 13.29 3.37
CA GLU A 92 13.96 12.79 1.99
C GLU A 92 14.70 11.45 1.81
N GLU A 93 15.90 11.33 2.37
CA GLU A 93 16.66 10.08 2.36
C GLU A 93 15.96 8.99 3.16
N MET A 94 15.35 9.31 4.32
CA MET A 94 14.56 8.38 5.11
C MET A 94 13.33 7.88 4.34
N GLY A 95 12.58 8.78 3.70
CA GLY A 95 11.42 8.44 2.89
C GLY A 95 11.79 7.47 1.76
N SER A 96 12.87 7.78 1.03
CA SER A 96 13.37 6.95 -0.08
C SER A 96 13.95 5.60 0.39
N GLN A 97 14.60 5.52 1.55
CA GLN A 97 15.16 4.27 2.08
C GLN A 97 14.09 3.30 2.58
N SER A 98 13.00 3.81 3.16
CA SER A 98 11.89 3.00 3.68
C SER A 98 11.22 2.10 2.61
N PHE A 99 11.34 2.50 1.35
CA PHE A 99 10.91 1.75 0.17
C PHE A 99 11.53 0.35 0.09
N TYR A 100 12.82 0.27 0.38
CA TYR A 100 13.59 -0.96 0.23
C TYR A 100 13.41 -1.92 1.39
N MET A 101 12.79 -1.46 2.46
CA MET A 101 12.49 -2.28 3.62
C MET A 101 11.24 -3.13 3.34
N GLY A 102 11.33 -4.43 3.61
CA GLY A 102 10.14 -5.28 3.75
C GLY A 102 9.30 -4.84 4.95
N GLU A 103 8.09 -5.38 5.08
CA GLU A 103 7.12 -4.98 6.14
C GLU A 103 7.74 -4.99 7.55
N ALA A 104 8.43 -6.07 7.94
CA ALA A 104 9.07 -6.18 9.25
C ALA A 104 10.20 -5.16 9.45
N GLY A 105 10.97 -4.87 8.39
CA GLY A 105 12.03 -3.86 8.40
C GLY A 105 11.46 -2.45 8.58
N ARG A 106 10.39 -2.12 7.85
CA ARG A 106 9.71 -0.82 7.95
C ARG A 106 9.10 -0.60 9.33
N ARG A 107 8.44 -1.61 9.90
CA ARG A 107 7.90 -1.54 11.27
C ARG A 107 9.01 -1.34 12.30
N SER A 108 10.13 -2.03 12.14
CA SER A 108 11.29 -1.86 13.02
C SER A 108 11.89 -0.46 12.88
N PHE A 109 12.07 0.02 11.65
CA PHE A 109 12.57 1.35 11.34
C PHE A 109 11.71 2.45 11.95
N PHE A 110 10.40 2.47 11.66
CA PHE A 110 9.49 3.46 12.25
C PHE A 110 9.35 3.30 13.77
N GLY A 111 9.46 2.07 14.30
CA GLY A 111 9.46 1.83 15.76
C GLY A 111 10.64 2.44 16.50
N LEU A 112 11.73 2.77 15.80
CA LEU A 112 12.93 3.42 16.36
C LEU A 112 12.92 4.95 16.27
N LEU A 113 11.96 5.53 15.54
CA LEU A 113 11.88 6.97 15.28
C LEU A 113 10.87 7.65 16.20
N SER A 114 11.13 8.92 16.54
CA SER A 114 10.12 9.78 17.15
C SER A 114 9.02 10.11 16.14
N GLN A 115 7.83 10.48 16.63
CA GLN A 115 6.69 10.80 15.77
C GLN A 115 7.03 11.88 14.72
N ASP A 116 7.66 12.98 15.13
CA ASP A 116 8.03 14.08 14.22
C ASP A 116 8.99 13.62 13.10
N ARG A 117 9.84 12.62 13.39
CA ARG A 117 10.75 12.05 12.37
C ARG A 117 10.04 11.09 11.42
N ILE A 118 9.06 10.34 11.91
CA ILE A 118 8.21 9.52 11.04
C ILE A 118 7.40 10.44 10.12
N GLU A 119 6.78 11.47 10.68
CA GLU A 119 5.99 12.45 9.92
C GLU A 119 6.84 13.12 8.85
N ALA A 120 8.02 13.65 9.21
CA ALA A 120 8.94 14.23 8.24
C ALA A 120 9.36 13.22 7.15
N ALA A 121 9.69 11.97 7.50
CA ALA A 121 10.03 10.96 6.51
C ALA A 121 8.87 10.68 5.53
N LEU A 122 7.63 10.70 6.02
CA LEU A 122 6.44 10.51 5.19
C LEU A 122 6.14 11.74 4.34
N ASP A 123 6.28 12.95 4.87
CA ASP A 123 6.06 14.21 4.16
C ASP A 123 6.92 14.32 2.90
N TYR A 124 8.19 13.89 3.01
CA TYR A 124 9.16 13.92 1.93
C TYR A 124 9.23 12.62 1.12
N ALA A 125 8.53 11.55 1.53
CA ALA A 125 8.48 10.32 0.76
C ALA A 125 7.81 10.59 -0.61
N PRO A 126 8.43 10.24 -1.74
CA PRO A 126 7.78 10.35 -3.03
C PRO A 126 6.50 9.50 -3.11
N ASP A 127 5.49 9.98 -3.83
CA ASP A 127 4.18 9.28 -3.91
C ASP A 127 4.29 7.85 -4.45
N TRP A 128 5.21 7.61 -5.41
CA TRP A 128 5.47 6.27 -5.92
C TRP A 128 6.01 5.31 -4.85
N VAL A 129 6.71 5.80 -3.81
CA VAL A 129 7.18 4.98 -2.68
C VAL A 129 5.98 4.51 -1.86
N LEU A 130 5.06 5.41 -1.55
CA LEU A 130 3.83 5.07 -0.81
C LEU A 130 2.99 4.05 -1.58
N LEU A 131 2.83 4.26 -2.89
CA LEU A 131 2.09 3.34 -3.76
C LEU A 131 2.76 1.98 -3.86
N GLU A 132 4.05 1.92 -4.16
CA GLU A 132 4.74 0.64 -4.35
C GLU A 132 4.82 -0.18 -3.05
N THR A 133 5.04 0.48 -1.91
CA THR A 133 5.02 -0.22 -0.61
C THR A 133 3.63 -0.76 -0.27
N GLY A 134 2.56 -0.02 -0.60
CA GLY A 134 1.19 -0.51 -0.50
C GLY A 134 0.86 -1.63 -1.49
N ARG A 135 1.33 -1.55 -2.72
CA ARG A 135 1.17 -2.61 -3.72
C ARG A 135 1.80 -3.92 -3.24
N ARG A 136 3.04 -3.87 -2.73
CA ARG A 136 3.73 -5.05 -2.16
C ARG A 136 2.96 -5.65 -0.99
N LYS A 137 2.41 -4.82 -0.11
CA LYS A 137 1.56 -5.28 1.01
C LYS A 137 0.32 -6.01 0.48
N LEU A 138 -0.40 -5.41 -0.46
CA LEU A 138 -1.60 -6.00 -1.05
C LEU A 138 -1.30 -7.27 -1.85
N ASP A 139 -0.18 -7.32 -2.57
CA ASP A 139 0.26 -8.50 -3.33
C ASP A 139 0.57 -9.69 -2.41
N SER A 140 1.01 -9.46 -1.17
CA SER A 140 1.25 -10.50 -0.16
C SER A 140 -0.03 -11.03 0.48
N MET A 141 -1.12 -10.26 0.42
CA MET A 141 -2.46 -10.63 0.89
C MET A 141 -3.18 -11.46 -0.17
N LYS A 142 -2.94 -12.79 -0.17
CA LYS A 142 -3.66 -13.74 -1.06
C LYS A 142 -5.11 -13.95 -0.65
N SER A 143 -5.43 -13.63 0.59
CA SER A 143 -6.78 -13.50 1.11
C SER A 143 -6.79 -12.50 2.26
N TYR A 144 -7.96 -11.96 2.60
CA TYR A 144 -8.14 -11.19 3.83
C TYR A 144 -9.60 -11.13 4.26
N SER A 145 -9.82 -10.86 5.54
CA SER A 145 -11.09 -10.34 6.05
C SER A 145 -10.93 -8.92 6.58
N CYS A 146 -12.00 -8.16 6.57
CA CYS A 146 -12.09 -6.86 7.23
C CYS A 146 -13.55 -6.48 7.53
N VAL A 147 -13.72 -5.40 8.29
CA VAL A 147 -14.98 -4.67 8.36
C VAL A 147 -14.82 -3.38 7.56
N ALA A 148 -15.55 -3.27 6.46
CA ALA A 148 -15.58 -2.11 5.59
C ALA A 148 -16.74 -1.17 5.97
N TYR A 149 -16.45 0.12 6.03
CA TYR A 149 -17.44 1.19 6.07
C TYR A 149 -17.46 1.85 4.71
N LYS A 150 -18.61 1.84 4.05
CA LYS A 150 -18.80 2.33 2.68
C LYS A 150 -19.87 3.41 2.68
N GLN A 151 -19.63 4.49 1.96
CA GLN A 151 -20.61 5.55 1.74
C GLN A 151 -20.46 6.09 0.33
N GLU A 152 -21.56 6.26 -0.40
CA GLU A 152 -21.55 6.72 -1.78
C GLU A 152 -22.67 7.71 -2.07
N MET A 153 -22.40 8.63 -3.00
CA MET A 153 -23.37 9.47 -3.67
C MET A 153 -24.00 8.67 -4.80
N ILE A 154 -25.31 8.44 -4.73
CA ILE A 154 -26.07 7.69 -5.74
C ILE A 154 -27.26 8.53 -6.18
N GLY A 155 -27.40 8.76 -7.48
CA GLY A 155 -28.48 9.56 -8.04
C GLY A 155 -28.56 10.98 -7.46
N GLY A 156 -27.40 11.58 -7.13
CA GLY A 156 -27.33 12.92 -6.53
C GLY A 156 -27.65 12.99 -5.04
N LYS A 157 -27.80 11.83 -4.36
CA LYS A 157 -28.04 11.77 -2.91
C LYS A 157 -26.96 10.95 -2.21
N MET A 158 -26.35 11.55 -1.19
CA MET A 158 -25.43 10.85 -0.31
C MET A 158 -26.18 9.80 0.51
N GLN A 159 -25.79 8.55 0.38
CA GLN A 159 -26.42 7.45 1.12
C GLN A 159 -25.93 7.40 2.57
N GLY A 160 -26.64 6.63 3.40
CA GLY A 160 -26.17 6.32 4.76
C GLY A 160 -24.92 5.43 4.70
N VAL A 161 -24.10 5.47 5.75
CA VAL A 161 -22.91 4.62 5.86
C VAL A 161 -23.34 3.16 6.01
N GLU A 162 -22.77 2.30 5.18
CA GLU A 162 -22.91 0.85 5.24
C GLU A 162 -21.77 0.26 6.07
N LYS A 163 -22.06 -0.67 6.97
CA LYS A 163 -21.04 -1.46 7.69
C LYS A 163 -21.08 -2.89 7.20
N ILE A 164 -19.99 -3.36 6.60
CA ILE A 164 -19.93 -4.60 5.83
C ILE A 164 -18.83 -5.50 6.38
N LEU A 165 -19.17 -6.72 6.78
CA LEU A 165 -18.17 -7.79 6.93
C LEU A 165 -17.76 -8.25 5.54
N PHE A 166 -16.47 -8.20 5.23
CA PHE A 166 -15.93 -8.53 3.93
C PHE A 166 -14.87 -9.63 4.05
N LYS A 167 -14.96 -10.65 3.21
CA LYS A 167 -13.94 -11.69 3.04
C LYS A 167 -13.60 -11.81 1.56
N THR A 168 -12.34 -12.01 1.21
CA THR A 168 -11.95 -12.34 -0.17
C THR A 168 -10.69 -13.20 -0.22
N ARG A 169 -10.54 -13.94 -1.32
CA ARG A 169 -9.39 -14.77 -1.70
C ARG A 169 -9.10 -14.56 -3.18
N ASP A 170 -7.83 -14.53 -3.57
CA ASP A 170 -7.40 -14.31 -4.96
C ASP A 170 -7.61 -15.52 -5.88
N LYS A 171 -7.36 -16.75 -5.39
CA LYS A 171 -7.36 -17.97 -6.23
C LYS A 171 -7.92 -19.20 -5.50
N PRO A 172 -8.93 -19.90 -6.08
CA PRO A 172 -9.86 -19.35 -7.07
C PRO A 172 -10.53 -18.11 -6.47
N TRP A 173 -10.79 -17.12 -7.31
CA TRP A 173 -11.28 -15.84 -6.84
C TRP A 173 -12.68 -15.99 -6.25
N ALA A 174 -12.81 -15.50 -5.02
CA ALA A 174 -14.05 -15.54 -4.27
C ALA A 174 -14.14 -14.36 -3.31
N LEU A 175 -15.37 -13.95 -3.02
CA LEU A 175 -15.68 -12.98 -1.97
C LEU A 175 -17.00 -13.32 -1.28
N TYR A 176 -17.08 -12.89 -0.03
CA TYR A 176 -18.30 -12.93 0.78
C TYR A 176 -18.49 -11.57 1.42
N MET A 177 -19.73 -11.09 1.43
CA MET A 177 -20.10 -9.84 2.07
C MET A 177 -21.37 -10.00 2.88
N LYS A 178 -21.40 -9.39 4.07
CA LYS A 178 -22.58 -9.28 4.91
C LYS A 178 -22.73 -7.86 5.44
N TRP A 179 -23.86 -7.23 5.16
CA TRP A 179 -24.18 -5.90 5.67
C TRP A 179 -24.65 -6.00 7.12
N LEU A 180 -23.77 -5.62 8.04
CA LEU A 180 -23.99 -5.64 9.48
C LEU A 180 -24.87 -4.46 9.94
N ASP A 181 -24.76 -3.33 9.25
CA ASP A 181 -25.52 -2.11 9.55
C ASP A 181 -25.68 -1.20 8.33
N GLY A 182 -26.55 -0.19 8.46
CA GLY A 182 -26.84 0.79 7.41
C GLY A 182 -28.04 0.44 6.53
N PRO A 183 -28.20 1.12 5.36
CA PRO A 183 -29.41 1.02 4.53
C PRO A 183 -29.77 -0.39 4.04
N PHE A 184 -28.77 -1.27 3.92
CA PHE A 184 -28.93 -2.65 3.43
C PHE A 184 -28.64 -3.71 4.50
N LYS A 185 -28.80 -3.37 5.78
CA LYS A 185 -28.58 -4.29 6.91
C LYS A 185 -29.30 -5.64 6.69
N GLY A 186 -28.55 -6.72 6.80
CA GLY A 186 -29.02 -8.10 6.60
C GLY A 186 -28.87 -8.63 5.17
N ARG A 187 -28.46 -7.79 4.19
CA ARG A 187 -28.04 -8.26 2.87
C ARG A 187 -26.81 -9.16 3.01
N GLU A 188 -26.78 -10.25 2.26
CA GLU A 188 -25.62 -11.15 2.14
C GLU A 188 -25.38 -11.50 0.68
N LEU A 189 -24.10 -11.72 0.33
CA LEU A 189 -23.74 -12.28 -0.98
C LEU A 189 -22.47 -13.13 -0.93
N VAL A 190 -22.42 -14.11 -1.82
CA VAL A 190 -21.23 -14.91 -2.14
C VAL A 190 -21.01 -14.85 -3.65
N TYR A 191 -19.77 -14.54 -4.02
CA TYR A 191 -19.23 -14.81 -5.34
C TYR A 191 -18.13 -15.86 -5.21
N ASN A 192 -18.18 -16.90 -6.05
CA ASN A 192 -17.15 -17.92 -6.13
C ASN A 192 -17.06 -18.42 -7.57
N GLU A 193 -15.99 -18.04 -8.27
CA GLU A 193 -15.86 -18.34 -9.70
C GLU A 193 -15.81 -19.85 -10.01
N LYS A 194 -15.39 -20.67 -9.04
CA LYS A 194 -15.27 -22.12 -9.18
C LYS A 194 -16.60 -22.83 -8.96
N ILE A 195 -17.45 -22.33 -8.06
CA ILE A 195 -18.74 -22.97 -7.70
C ILE A 195 -19.89 -22.40 -8.55
N LEU A 196 -20.00 -21.07 -8.64
CA LEU A 196 -21.08 -20.41 -9.35
C LEU A 196 -20.76 -20.18 -10.84
N GLY A 197 -19.47 -20.12 -11.20
CA GLY A 197 -19.01 -19.68 -12.51
C GLY A 197 -18.65 -18.19 -12.54
N VAL A 198 -17.92 -17.78 -13.58
CA VAL A 198 -17.51 -16.38 -13.75
C VAL A 198 -18.72 -15.49 -14.01
N GLY A 199 -18.79 -14.36 -13.30
CA GLY A 199 -19.83 -13.34 -13.48
C GLY A 199 -21.18 -13.64 -12.82
N LEU A 200 -21.28 -14.69 -12.00
CA LEU A 200 -22.48 -15.02 -11.22
C LEU A 200 -22.26 -14.84 -9.72
N VAL A 201 -23.26 -14.29 -9.04
CA VAL A 201 -23.26 -14.07 -7.59
C VAL A 201 -24.55 -14.63 -6.99
N ARG A 202 -24.42 -15.26 -5.83
CA ARG A 202 -25.53 -15.65 -4.95
C ARG A 202 -25.80 -14.48 -4.01
N VAL A 203 -27.00 -13.93 -4.02
CA VAL A 203 -27.38 -12.77 -3.21
C VAL A 203 -28.66 -13.05 -2.45
N ARG A 204 -28.67 -12.75 -1.16
CA ARG A 204 -29.90 -12.52 -0.39
C ARG A 204 -30.02 -11.03 -0.11
N GLU A 205 -31.12 -10.45 -0.56
CA GLU A 205 -31.39 -9.04 -0.28
C GLU A 205 -31.89 -8.81 1.15
N SER A 206 -31.90 -7.56 1.61
CA SER A 206 -32.52 -7.18 2.88
C SER A 206 -34.02 -6.87 2.73
N GLY A 207 -34.80 -7.05 3.80
CA GLY A 207 -36.22 -6.68 3.85
C GLY A 207 -37.14 -7.60 3.04
N VAL A 208 -38.25 -7.06 2.50
CA VAL A 208 -39.29 -7.83 1.78
C VAL A 208 -38.79 -8.52 0.51
N LEU A 209 -37.67 -8.06 -0.06
CA LEU A 209 -37.02 -8.66 -1.24
C LEU A 209 -36.05 -9.79 -0.85
N GLY A 210 -35.83 -10.01 0.44
CA GLY A 210 -34.79 -10.89 1.00
C GLY A 210 -35.25 -12.29 1.40
N VAL A 211 -36.45 -12.72 1.03
CA VAL A 211 -37.00 -13.98 1.55
C VAL A 211 -36.32 -15.20 0.92
N ILE A 212 -35.94 -15.09 -0.36
CA ILE A 212 -35.31 -16.19 -1.10
C ILE A 212 -34.03 -15.65 -1.74
N PRO A 213 -32.86 -16.19 -1.40
CA PRO A 213 -31.65 -15.84 -2.10
C PRO A 213 -31.71 -16.30 -3.55
N VAL A 214 -31.05 -15.55 -4.44
CA VAL A 214 -31.07 -15.74 -5.90
C VAL A 214 -29.66 -15.74 -6.46
N THR A 215 -29.44 -16.51 -7.52
CA THR A 215 -28.19 -16.47 -8.30
C THR A 215 -28.41 -15.65 -9.55
N LEU A 216 -27.61 -14.61 -9.75
CA LEU A 216 -27.82 -13.63 -10.81
C LEU A 216 -26.49 -13.09 -11.36
N PRO A 217 -26.50 -12.50 -12.57
CA PRO A 217 -25.34 -11.81 -13.11
C PRO A 217 -24.87 -10.66 -12.21
N VAL A 218 -23.56 -10.50 -12.06
CA VAL A 218 -22.93 -9.44 -11.26
C VAL A 218 -23.24 -8.02 -11.76
N ASP A 219 -23.65 -7.89 -13.02
CA ASP A 219 -24.01 -6.63 -13.68
C ASP A 219 -25.51 -6.33 -13.65
N SER A 220 -26.34 -7.23 -13.09
CA SER A 220 -27.78 -7.01 -12.98
C SER A 220 -28.13 -5.88 -12.00
N ASP A 221 -29.29 -5.24 -12.21
CA ASP A 221 -29.77 -4.13 -11.38
C ASP A 221 -29.86 -4.49 -9.88
N ILE A 222 -30.19 -5.75 -9.56
CA ILE A 222 -30.26 -6.23 -8.19
C ILE A 222 -28.85 -6.34 -7.59
N ALA A 223 -27.88 -6.91 -8.31
CA ALA A 223 -26.48 -6.99 -7.84
C ALA A 223 -25.85 -5.60 -7.64
N ARG A 224 -26.25 -4.64 -8.48
CA ARG A 224 -25.76 -3.26 -8.44
C ARG A 224 -26.56 -2.32 -7.53
N ARG A 225 -27.56 -2.85 -6.83
CA ARG A 225 -28.48 -2.02 -6.05
C ARG A 225 -27.79 -1.35 -4.88
N GLY A 226 -27.69 -0.02 -4.93
CA GLY A 226 -27.07 0.78 -3.88
C GLY A 226 -25.55 0.91 -4.00
N THR A 227 -25.00 0.72 -5.19
CA THR A 227 -23.56 0.89 -5.43
C THR A 227 -23.26 1.49 -6.81
N ASN A 228 -22.24 2.34 -6.90
CA ASN A 228 -21.68 2.82 -8.18
C ASN A 228 -20.81 1.75 -8.86
N HIS A 229 -20.37 0.74 -8.10
CA HIS A 229 -19.42 -0.30 -8.51
C HIS A 229 -20.08 -1.66 -8.67
N TYR A 230 -19.48 -2.53 -9.47
CA TYR A 230 -19.82 -3.95 -9.43
C TYR A 230 -19.33 -4.56 -8.11
N ILE A 231 -19.93 -5.67 -7.67
CA ILE A 231 -19.46 -6.36 -6.46
C ILE A 231 -17.99 -6.81 -6.56
N THR A 232 -17.53 -6.99 -7.80
CA THR A 232 -16.18 -7.38 -8.21
C THR A 232 -15.16 -6.25 -8.05
N ASP A 233 -15.66 -5.02 -7.95
CA ASP A 233 -14.93 -3.77 -7.86
C ASP A 233 -14.96 -3.24 -6.41
N LEU A 234 -14.69 -4.12 -5.45
CA LEU A 234 -14.73 -3.78 -4.02
C LEU A 234 -13.49 -4.29 -3.27
N GLY A 235 -13.26 -3.67 -2.12
CA GLY A 235 -12.19 -4.01 -1.19
C GLY A 235 -10.88 -3.27 -1.45
N LEU A 236 -9.91 -3.52 -0.57
CA LEU A 236 -8.62 -2.81 -0.50
C LEU A 236 -7.87 -2.80 -1.84
N LYS A 237 -7.87 -3.93 -2.56
CA LYS A 237 -7.17 -4.05 -3.85
C LYS A 237 -7.83 -3.23 -4.95
N PHE A 238 -9.15 -3.14 -4.97
CA PHE A 238 -9.84 -2.29 -5.93
C PHE A 238 -9.57 -0.82 -5.65
N LEU A 239 -9.78 -0.39 -4.40
CA LEU A 239 -9.48 0.98 -3.96
C LEU A 239 -8.07 1.40 -4.36
N PHE A 240 -7.08 0.57 -4.04
CA PHE A 240 -5.69 0.84 -4.37
C PHE A 240 -5.45 0.94 -5.88
N ARG A 241 -6.00 0.01 -6.68
CA ARG A 241 -5.85 0.06 -8.15
C ARG A 241 -6.45 1.33 -8.76
N THR A 242 -7.58 1.81 -8.24
CA THR A 242 -8.19 3.07 -8.68
C THR A 242 -7.27 4.25 -8.43
N ILE A 243 -6.72 4.35 -7.22
CA ILE A 243 -5.74 5.39 -6.85
C ILE A 243 -4.46 5.28 -7.71
N GLU A 244 -3.93 4.07 -7.85
CA GLU A 244 -2.70 3.82 -8.61
C GLU A 244 -2.86 4.14 -10.10
N ALA A 245 -4.02 3.87 -10.69
CA ALA A 245 -4.32 4.18 -12.09
C ALA A 245 -4.28 5.69 -12.35
N ASP A 246 -4.91 6.49 -11.49
CA ASP A 246 -4.87 7.95 -11.58
C ASP A 246 -3.45 8.49 -11.39
N TYR A 247 -2.71 7.97 -10.40
CA TYR A 247 -1.32 8.35 -10.19
C TYR A 247 -0.44 8.09 -11.42
N ARG A 248 -0.50 6.89 -12.00
CA ARG A 248 0.28 6.51 -13.19
C ARG A 248 0.01 7.43 -14.37
N LYS A 249 -1.22 7.92 -14.49
CA LYS A 249 -1.65 8.86 -15.53
C LYS A 249 -1.24 10.30 -15.23
N ALA A 250 -1.26 10.70 -13.96
CA ALA A 250 -0.97 12.07 -13.52
C ALA A 250 0.53 12.38 -13.40
N ALA A 251 1.32 11.44 -12.90
CA ALA A 251 2.73 11.66 -12.58
C ALA A 251 3.59 12.09 -13.78
N PRO A 252 3.52 11.45 -14.97
CA PRO A 252 4.33 11.87 -16.13
C PRO A 252 3.99 13.28 -16.65
N GLN A 253 2.78 13.76 -16.36
CA GLN A 253 2.30 15.07 -16.78
C GLN A 253 2.43 16.12 -15.68
N ASN A 254 2.97 15.76 -14.50
CA ASN A 254 3.02 16.60 -13.31
C ASN A 254 1.64 17.18 -12.92
N HIS A 255 0.57 16.39 -13.11
CA HIS A 255 -0.80 16.81 -12.85
C HIS A 255 -1.23 16.64 -11.38
N GLN A 256 -0.47 15.89 -10.59
CA GLN A 256 -0.79 15.61 -9.19
C GLN A 256 -0.12 16.62 -8.26
N ARG A 257 -0.93 17.26 -7.41
CA ARG A 257 -0.44 18.05 -6.28
C ARG A 257 -0.77 17.33 -4.98
N ARG A 258 0.24 17.01 -4.19
CA ARG A 258 0.08 16.46 -2.85
C ARG A 258 -0.04 17.54 -1.79
N ILE A 259 -0.89 17.32 -0.79
CA ILE A 259 -1.00 18.13 0.43
C ILE A 259 -0.87 17.21 1.63
N ASN A 260 0.08 17.46 2.52
CA ASN A 260 0.30 16.65 3.71
C ASN A 260 -0.46 17.22 4.92
N HIS A 261 -1.06 16.34 5.72
CA HIS A 261 -1.76 16.70 6.97
C HIS A 261 -1.13 16.04 8.20
N GLY A 262 0.00 15.34 8.03
CA GLY A 262 0.72 14.67 9.11
C GLY A 262 0.03 13.42 9.66
N ILE A 263 0.44 13.02 10.86
CA ILE A 263 -0.08 11.83 11.54
C ILE A 263 -1.33 12.17 12.34
N VAL A 264 -2.42 11.43 12.11
CA VAL A 264 -3.71 11.59 12.81
C VAL A 264 -4.17 10.28 13.44
N MET A 265 -5.07 10.37 14.42
CA MET A 265 -5.75 9.20 14.99
C MET A 265 -7.03 8.90 14.20
N LEU A 266 -7.14 7.68 13.68
CA LEU A 266 -8.33 7.13 13.02
C LEU A 266 -8.72 5.82 13.72
N ASP A 267 -9.85 5.82 14.43
CA ASP A 267 -10.37 4.67 15.18
C ASP A 267 -9.34 3.99 16.10
N GLY A 268 -8.51 4.80 16.77
CA GLY A 268 -7.47 4.32 17.68
C GLY A 268 -6.16 3.90 17.01
N VAL A 269 -6.06 4.00 15.69
CA VAL A 269 -4.84 3.73 14.91
C VAL A 269 -4.22 5.04 14.45
N ARG A 270 -2.88 5.15 14.53
CA ARG A 270 -2.14 6.27 13.95
C ARG A 270 -2.00 6.04 12.45
N VAL A 271 -2.47 6.98 11.66
CA VAL A 271 -2.39 6.94 10.19
C VAL A 271 -1.79 8.24 9.67
N TYR A 272 -1.16 8.17 8.52
CA TYR A 272 -0.65 9.34 7.82
C TYR A 272 -1.71 9.86 6.87
N LYS A 273 -2.10 11.11 7.03
CA LYS A 273 -3.15 11.76 6.26
C LYS A 273 -2.54 12.68 5.20
N MET A 274 -2.96 12.52 3.96
CA MET A 274 -2.56 13.40 2.85
C MET A 274 -3.71 13.55 1.85
N GLU A 275 -3.57 14.48 0.91
CA GLU A 275 -4.47 14.63 -0.23
C GLU A 275 -3.70 14.56 -1.54
N SER A 276 -4.31 13.92 -2.53
CA SER A 276 -3.91 14.04 -3.93
C SER A 276 -4.95 14.91 -4.64
N VAL A 277 -4.52 16.04 -5.21
CA VAL A 277 -5.35 16.95 -5.99
C VAL A 277 -4.95 16.86 -7.47
N LEU A 278 -5.91 16.52 -8.32
CA LEU A 278 -5.77 16.39 -9.77
C LEU A 278 -6.45 17.57 -10.49
N PRO A 279 -6.26 17.74 -11.81
CA PRO A 279 -6.93 18.79 -12.56
C PRO A 279 -8.45 18.60 -12.58
N ARG A 280 -9.20 19.71 -12.67
CA ARG A 280 -10.67 19.67 -12.76
C ARG A 280 -11.21 19.35 -14.16
N ASP A 281 -10.34 19.21 -15.16
CA ASP A 281 -10.76 18.86 -16.52
C ASP A 281 -11.12 17.37 -16.60
N LYS A 282 -12.44 17.09 -16.69
CA LYS A 282 -13.00 15.74 -16.84
C LYS A 282 -12.49 15.03 -18.09
N SER A 283 -12.12 15.76 -19.15
CA SER A 283 -11.65 15.16 -20.41
C SER A 283 -10.30 14.46 -20.25
N LEU A 284 -9.54 14.81 -19.20
CA LEU A 284 -8.31 14.11 -18.85
C LEU A 284 -8.59 12.72 -18.30
N GLY A 285 -9.84 12.36 -17.95
CA GLY A 285 -10.26 11.00 -17.60
C GLY A 285 -9.60 10.46 -16.34
N TYR A 286 -9.41 11.30 -15.33
CA TYR A 286 -9.12 10.86 -13.96
C TYR A 286 -10.39 10.35 -13.30
N TYR A 287 -10.25 9.52 -12.27
CA TYR A 287 -11.37 8.97 -11.53
C TYR A 287 -12.11 10.05 -10.74
N CYS A 288 -11.36 10.96 -10.11
CA CYS A 288 -11.93 12.07 -9.34
C CYS A 288 -10.99 13.29 -9.32
N TYR A 289 -11.47 14.41 -8.78
CA TYR A 289 -10.66 15.63 -8.66
C TYR A 289 -9.70 15.56 -7.47
N ARG A 290 -10.13 14.95 -6.37
CA ARG A 290 -9.38 14.97 -5.12
C ARG A 290 -9.63 13.73 -4.29
N VAL A 291 -8.57 13.15 -3.75
CA VAL A 291 -8.62 12.02 -2.83
C VAL A 291 -7.99 12.45 -1.51
N ILE A 292 -8.66 12.20 -0.39
CA ILE A 292 -8.06 12.26 0.95
C ILE A 292 -7.67 10.84 1.33
N HIS A 293 -6.39 10.64 1.59
CA HIS A 293 -5.77 9.37 1.94
C HIS A 293 -5.57 9.28 3.45
N TYR A 294 -5.73 8.07 3.97
CA TYR A 294 -5.39 7.70 5.33
C TYR A 294 -4.63 6.37 5.28
N ILE A 295 -3.32 6.48 5.37
CA ILE A 295 -2.40 5.36 5.21
C ILE A 295 -1.96 4.90 6.59
N ASP A 296 -2.25 3.65 6.95
CA ASP A 296 -1.51 2.99 8.03
C ASP A 296 -0.06 2.85 7.55
N PHE A 297 0.79 3.77 7.98
CA PHE A 297 2.18 3.85 7.53
C PHE A 297 3.04 2.70 8.09
N MET A 298 2.60 2.02 9.14
CA MET A 298 3.31 0.87 9.71
C MET A 298 3.13 -0.37 8.82
N ASP A 299 1.90 -0.59 8.34
CA ASP A 299 1.57 -1.70 7.44
C ASP A 299 1.62 -1.30 5.94
N SER A 300 1.81 -0.01 5.66
CA SER A 300 1.71 0.63 4.35
C SER A 300 0.42 0.28 3.63
N LEU A 301 -0.70 0.49 4.30
CA LEU A 301 -2.01 0.15 3.77
C LEU A 301 -2.90 1.38 3.74
N GLU A 302 -3.50 1.68 2.59
CA GLU A 302 -4.57 2.68 2.47
C GLU A 302 -5.81 2.14 3.20
N VAL A 303 -6.02 2.57 4.44
CA VAL A 303 -7.11 2.08 5.30
C VAL A 303 -8.35 2.95 5.23
N LYS A 304 -8.25 4.17 4.70
CA LYS A 304 -9.43 4.97 4.34
C LYS A 304 -9.12 5.90 3.18
N ALA A 305 -10.07 6.02 2.27
CA ALA A 305 -10.06 7.06 1.25
C ALA A 305 -11.40 7.81 1.23
N GLU A 306 -11.34 9.11 0.93
CA GLU A 306 -12.50 9.93 0.60
C GLU A 306 -12.25 10.57 -0.77
N MET A 307 -13.14 10.31 -1.72
CA MET A 307 -13.03 10.81 -3.09
C MET A 307 -14.03 11.94 -3.30
N TYR A 308 -13.56 13.03 -3.89
CA TYR A 308 -14.34 14.22 -4.18
C TYR A 308 -14.42 14.41 -5.69
N ASP A 309 -15.63 14.67 -6.18
CA ASP A 309 -15.88 14.94 -7.58
C ASP A 309 -15.31 16.29 -8.03
N TRP A 310 -15.51 16.62 -9.31
CA TRP A 310 -15.05 17.86 -9.93
C TRP A 310 -15.69 19.13 -9.41
N ASP A 311 -16.76 19.04 -8.62
CA ASP A 311 -17.38 20.16 -7.90
C ASP A 311 -16.91 20.20 -6.43
N ASN A 312 -15.97 19.32 -6.08
CA ASN A 312 -15.43 19.14 -4.73
C ASN A 312 -16.47 18.70 -3.70
N VAL A 313 -17.46 17.92 -4.15
CA VAL A 313 -18.43 17.24 -3.29
C VAL A 313 -17.93 15.82 -3.05
N MET A 314 -17.98 15.34 -1.80
CA MET A 314 -17.61 13.96 -1.51
C MET A 314 -18.54 13.03 -2.28
N TRP A 315 -17.97 12.23 -3.17
CA TRP A 315 -18.69 11.29 -4.02
C TRP A 315 -18.73 9.91 -3.38
N GLU A 316 -17.64 9.48 -2.75
CA GLU A 316 -17.56 8.19 -2.07
C GLU A 316 -16.51 8.20 -0.95
N SER A 317 -16.71 7.34 0.04
CA SER A 317 -15.74 7.07 1.09
C SER A 317 -15.72 5.58 1.43
N TYR A 318 -14.51 5.05 1.57
CA TYR A 318 -14.26 3.69 2.02
C TYR A 318 -13.32 3.72 3.21
N HIS A 319 -13.66 3.00 4.27
CA HIS A 319 -12.79 2.81 5.43
C HIS A 319 -12.76 1.35 5.84
N TYR A 320 -11.57 0.77 5.98
CA TYR A 320 -11.37 -0.63 6.31
C TYR A 320 -10.76 -0.77 7.70
N THR A 321 -11.43 -1.54 8.55
CA THR A 321 -10.99 -1.83 9.92
C THR A 321 -10.85 -3.33 10.12
N GLN A 322 -10.18 -3.72 11.21
CA GLN A 322 -10.03 -5.13 11.59
C GLN A 322 -9.49 -6.00 10.45
N ILE A 323 -8.54 -5.45 9.67
CA ILE A 323 -7.97 -6.11 8.51
C ILE A 323 -7.13 -7.28 8.98
N ARG A 324 -7.47 -8.49 8.53
CA ARG A 324 -6.75 -9.73 8.85
C ARG A 324 -6.24 -10.35 7.56
N PRO A 325 -4.97 -10.13 7.21
CA PRO A 325 -4.30 -10.81 6.09
C PRO A 325 -4.27 -12.32 6.28
N ASN A 326 -4.49 -13.05 5.18
CA ASN A 326 -4.28 -14.50 5.07
C ASN A 326 -4.84 -15.32 6.26
N PRO A 327 -6.13 -15.18 6.63
CA PRO A 327 -6.69 -15.81 7.83
C PRO A 327 -6.87 -17.34 7.74
N GLY A 328 -6.46 -17.96 6.62
CA GLY A 328 -6.57 -19.41 6.43
C GLY A 328 -7.97 -19.87 6.00
N PHE A 329 -8.66 -19.09 5.14
CA PHE A 329 -9.99 -19.46 4.65
C PHE A 329 -10.00 -20.84 3.98
N THR A 330 -11.13 -21.52 4.13
CA THR A 330 -11.44 -22.78 3.47
C THR A 330 -12.39 -22.57 2.29
N GLU A 331 -12.71 -23.63 1.54
CA GLU A 331 -13.75 -23.54 0.50
C GLU A 331 -15.13 -23.20 1.09
N ARG A 332 -15.41 -23.66 2.32
CA ARG A 332 -16.66 -23.38 3.04
C ARG A 332 -16.90 -21.89 3.26
N ASP A 333 -15.85 -21.10 3.47
CA ASP A 333 -15.97 -19.64 3.65
C ASP A 333 -16.59 -18.92 2.44
N PHE A 334 -16.55 -19.55 1.27
CA PHE A 334 -17.05 -19.01 0.00
C PHE A 334 -18.02 -19.97 -0.68
N ASP A 335 -18.63 -20.87 0.09
CA ASP A 335 -19.66 -21.79 -0.39
C ASP A 335 -21.03 -21.09 -0.33
N PRO A 336 -21.76 -20.97 -1.45
CA PRO A 336 -23.12 -20.46 -1.47
C PRO A 336 -24.08 -21.20 -0.55
N ASP A 337 -23.80 -22.49 -0.27
CA ASP A 337 -24.62 -23.36 0.59
C ASP A 337 -24.07 -23.45 2.02
N ASN A 338 -23.16 -22.55 2.43
CA ASN A 338 -22.62 -22.54 3.79
C ASN A 338 -23.76 -22.29 4.81
N PRO A 339 -24.04 -23.23 5.74
CA PRO A 339 -25.16 -23.13 6.67
C PRO A 339 -25.01 -22.02 7.73
N GLU A 340 -23.84 -21.36 7.81
CA GLU A 340 -23.62 -20.18 8.65
C GLU A 340 -24.05 -18.87 7.96
N TYR A 341 -24.37 -18.92 6.66
CA TYR A 341 -24.79 -17.78 5.86
C TYR A 341 -26.29 -17.86 5.59
N ASP A 342 -26.93 -16.69 5.51
CA ASP A 342 -28.33 -16.59 5.10
C ASP A 342 -28.40 -16.51 3.56
N LEU A 343 -27.97 -17.56 2.83
CA LEU A 343 -27.86 -17.58 1.35
C LEU A 343 -28.53 -18.78 0.67
#